data_AF-A0A4X1SHL7-F1
#
_entry.id   AF-A0A4X1SHL7-F1
#
_cell.length_a   1.000
_cell.length_b   1.000
_cell.length_c   1.000
_cell.angle_alpha   90.00
_cell.angle_beta   90.00
_cell.angle_gamma   90.00
#
_symmetry.space_group_name_H-M   'P 1'
#
loop_
_entity.id
_entity.type
_entity.pdbx_description
1 polymer ?
#
loop_
_entity_poly.entity_id
_entity_poly.type
_entity_poly.pdbx_seq_one_letter_code
_entity_poly.pdbx_strand_id
1 'polypeptide(L)'
;MTSLMRFLFIASVSCVIIFIVFYAFHFGGEQSFQRLNNSDPLMLSQVCTSSIKGKTPFLWRDRLTIYEKSSCKEYLTQSHYITVPLSKEEADFPLAYIMVIHHNFDTFARLFRAVYTPQNVYCVHVDEKATTEFKDAVEHLLSCFPNAFLASKTEPVVYGGISRLQADLNCIKDLAASAVPWKYAINTCGQDFPLKTNREIVQYLKGLKGKNITPGVLPPAHAIGRTRYVHREHLGKELSYVIRTTALKPPPPHNLTIYFGSAYVALSREFATFVLQDPRAVDLLHWSKDTFSPDEHFWVTSIGFQVSLAPCLTRRGLVTSGL
;
A
#
# COMPACT_ATOMS: atom_id res chain seq x y z
N MET A 1 36.04 13.35 40.67
CA MET A 1 36.03 11.87 40.55
C MET A 1 37.34 11.34 41.07
N THR A 2 37.31 10.44 42.05
CA THR A 2 38.48 9.78 42.62
C THR A 2 39.23 9.00 41.53
N SER A 3 40.55 8.83 41.68
CA SER A 3 41.42 8.13 40.71
C SER A 3 40.85 6.75 40.30
N LEU A 4 40.21 6.06 41.25
CA LEU A 4 39.54 4.78 41.05
C LEU A 4 38.34 4.85 40.07
N MET A 5 37.53 5.90 40.14
CA MET A 5 36.37 6.05 39.24
C MET A 5 36.78 6.37 37.80
N ARG A 6 37.91 7.07 37.61
CA ARG A 6 38.46 7.30 36.26
C ARG A 6 39.00 6.00 35.67
N PHE A 7 39.66 5.18 36.48
CA PHE A 7 40.20 3.89 36.03
C PHE A 7 39.08 2.91 35.63
N LEU A 8 38.01 2.84 36.43
CA LEU A 8 36.83 2.01 36.12
C LEU A 8 36.11 2.46 34.84
N PHE A 9 35.99 3.77 34.63
CA PHE A 9 35.39 4.30 33.41
C PHE A 9 36.23 3.98 32.17
N ILE A 10 37.55 4.20 32.24
CA ILE A 10 38.48 3.88 31.14
C ILE A 10 38.45 2.38 30.82
N ALA A 11 38.51 1.51 31.83
CA ALA A 11 38.44 0.07 31.64
C ALA A 11 37.12 -0.38 30.96
N SER A 12 35.99 0.24 31.31
CA SER A 12 34.69 -0.06 30.71
C SER A 12 34.64 0.35 29.23
N VAL A 13 35.13 1.54 28.89
CA VAL A 13 35.15 2.05 27.52
C VAL A 13 36.10 1.22 26.66
N SER A 14 37.27 0.85 27.18
CA SER A 14 38.22 -0.01 26.49
C SER A 14 37.65 -1.40 26.20
N CYS A 15 36.91 -2.01 27.13
CA CYS A 15 36.26 -3.30 26.89
C CYS A 15 35.21 -3.22 25.77
N VAL A 16 34.40 -2.16 25.75
CA VAL A 16 33.37 -1.98 24.70
C VAL A 16 34.02 -1.79 23.33
N ILE A 17 35.09 -1.01 23.24
CA ILE A 17 35.83 -0.80 21.98
C ILE A 17 36.43 -2.12 21.49
N ILE A 18 37.05 -2.90 22.37
CA ILE A 18 37.61 -4.22 22.02
C ILE A 18 36.51 -5.15 21.50
N PHE A 19 35.32 -5.16 22.11
CA PHE A 19 34.20 -5.96 21.64
C PHE A 19 33.69 -5.52 20.26
N ILE A 20 33.59 -4.22 19.99
CA ILE A 20 33.17 -3.70 18.68
C ILE A 20 34.20 -4.06 17.60
N VAL A 21 35.49 -3.90 17.91
CA VAL A 21 36.58 -4.27 16.99
C VAL A 21 36.55 -5.78 16.73
N PHE A 22 36.43 -6.60 17.78
CA PHE A 22 36.35 -8.05 17.62
C PHE A 22 35.13 -8.47 16.80
N TYR A 23 33.97 -7.85 17.02
CA TYR A 23 32.76 -8.11 16.24
C TYR A 23 32.93 -7.71 14.77
N ALA A 24 33.49 -6.53 14.50
CA ALA A 24 33.74 -6.06 13.14
C ALA A 24 34.76 -6.95 12.39
N PHE A 25 35.82 -7.42 13.07
CA PHE A 25 36.84 -8.26 12.46
C PHE A 25 36.42 -9.73 12.29
N HIS A 26 35.61 -10.29 13.19
CA HIS A 26 35.18 -11.69 13.10
C HIS A 26 33.88 -11.91 12.30
N PHE A 27 32.97 -10.93 12.30
CA PHE A 27 31.65 -11.05 11.66
C PHE A 27 31.44 -10.07 10.49
N GLY A 28 32.36 -9.15 10.24
CA GLY A 28 32.30 -8.20 9.11
C GLY A 28 32.94 -8.69 7.80
N GLY A 29 33.19 -9.98 7.64
CA GLY A 29 33.77 -10.53 6.41
C GLY A 29 32.76 -10.58 5.26
N GLU A 30 33.04 -9.87 4.16
CA GLU A 30 32.39 -10.06 2.87
C GLU A 30 32.45 -11.56 2.48
N GLN A 31 31.28 -12.20 2.39
CA GLN A 31 31.18 -13.52 1.76
C GLN A 31 31.24 -13.33 0.24
N SER A 32 32.36 -13.73 -0.35
CA SER A 32 32.48 -13.91 -1.79
C SER A 32 31.50 -15.01 -2.25
N PHE A 33 30.49 -14.62 -3.04
CA PHE A 33 29.52 -15.57 -3.58
C PHE A 33 29.97 -16.05 -4.96
N GLN A 34 30.34 -17.32 -5.04
CA GLN A 34 30.49 -18.04 -6.30
C GLN A 34 29.12 -18.25 -6.95
N ARG A 35 29.05 -17.93 -8.25
CA ARG A 35 27.93 -18.17 -9.15
C ARG A 35 27.79 -19.69 -9.39
N LEU A 36 26.63 -20.27 -9.13
CA LEU A 36 26.29 -21.64 -9.53
C LEU A 36 25.03 -21.63 -10.40
N ASN A 37 25.14 -22.18 -11.60
CA ASN A 37 24.05 -22.32 -12.57
C ASN A 37 23.10 -23.43 -12.13
N ASN A 38 21.82 -23.10 -11.97
CA ASN A 38 20.77 -24.04 -11.57
C ASN A 38 20.01 -24.57 -12.78
N SER A 39 20.38 -25.76 -13.25
CA SER A 39 19.57 -26.53 -14.21
C SER A 39 19.77 -28.04 -14.10
N ASP A 40 19.95 -28.58 -12.88
CA ASP A 40 20.22 -30.01 -12.67
C ASP A 40 19.19 -30.71 -11.76
N PRO A 41 18.39 -31.67 -12.28
CA PRO A 41 17.44 -32.50 -11.51
C PRO A 41 18.07 -33.26 -10.34
N LEU A 42 19.39 -33.47 -10.38
CA LEU A 42 20.15 -34.11 -9.32
C LEU A 42 20.07 -33.34 -7.98
N MET A 43 20.01 -32.01 -8.04
CA MET A 43 19.95 -31.13 -6.86
C MET A 43 18.61 -31.19 -6.15
N LEU A 44 17.49 -31.31 -6.87
CA LEU A 44 16.16 -31.50 -6.27
C LEU A 44 16.09 -32.79 -5.45
N SER A 45 16.73 -33.86 -5.94
CA SER A 45 16.81 -35.12 -5.20
C SER A 45 17.62 -34.99 -3.89
N GLN A 46 18.69 -34.19 -3.90
CA GLN A 46 19.54 -33.90 -2.74
C GLN A 46 18.86 -32.97 -1.73
N VAL A 47 18.02 -32.04 -2.19
CA VAL A 47 17.21 -31.16 -1.33
C VAL A 47 16.10 -31.94 -0.63
N CYS A 48 15.43 -32.86 -1.33
CA CYS A 48 14.43 -33.74 -0.71
C CYS A 48 15.06 -34.68 0.33
N THR A 49 16.22 -35.28 0.03
CA THR A 49 16.91 -36.17 0.97
C THR A 49 17.53 -35.46 2.17
N SER A 50 17.95 -34.19 2.03
CA SER A 50 18.45 -33.39 3.16
C SER A 50 17.31 -32.90 4.07
N SER A 51 16.14 -32.62 3.51
CA SER A 51 14.93 -32.25 4.27
C SER A 51 14.41 -33.41 5.14
N ILE A 52 14.47 -34.65 4.62
CA ILE A 52 14.12 -35.87 5.38
C ILE A 52 15.10 -36.12 6.54
N LYS A 53 16.34 -35.63 6.44
CA LYS A 53 17.39 -35.77 7.47
C LYS A 53 17.41 -34.64 8.50
N GLY A 54 16.40 -33.75 8.54
CA GLY A 54 16.25 -32.73 9.57
C GLY A 54 17.28 -31.60 9.54
N LYS A 55 18.04 -31.45 8.44
CA LYS A 55 18.85 -30.26 8.20
C LYS A 55 18.07 -29.37 7.24
N THR A 56 17.48 -28.29 7.74
CA THR A 56 16.83 -27.27 6.88
C THR A 56 17.90 -26.38 6.27
N PRO A 57 18.20 -26.45 4.96
CA PRO A 57 18.87 -25.35 4.30
C PRO A 57 17.82 -24.26 4.13
N PHE A 58 18.05 -23.10 4.74
CA PHE A 58 17.17 -21.94 4.61
C PHE A 58 17.29 -21.40 3.17
N LEU A 59 16.58 -22.04 2.23
CA LEU A 59 16.56 -21.71 0.81
C LEU A 59 15.34 -20.83 0.50
N TRP A 60 15.42 -19.58 0.90
CA TRP A 60 14.63 -18.50 0.29
C TRP A 60 15.58 -17.37 -0.09
N ARG A 61 16.36 -17.61 -1.15
CA ARG A 61 17.07 -16.55 -1.88
C ARG A 61 17.26 -16.96 -3.33
N ASP A 62 16.15 -17.19 -4.01
CA ASP A 62 16.10 -16.74 -5.39
C ASP A 62 15.59 -15.29 -5.30
N ARG A 63 16.46 -14.32 -5.61
CA ARG A 63 15.97 -12.99 -5.97
C ARG A 63 14.92 -13.21 -7.06
N LEU A 64 13.82 -12.48 -7.02
CA LEU A 64 13.01 -12.28 -8.22
C LEU A 64 13.83 -11.38 -9.16
N THR A 65 14.98 -11.88 -9.62
CA THR A 65 15.75 -11.29 -10.69
C THR A 65 14.88 -11.45 -11.91
N ILE A 66 14.18 -10.37 -12.27
CA ILE A 66 13.73 -10.22 -13.64
C ILE A 66 15.01 -10.35 -14.46
N TYR A 67 15.16 -11.47 -15.14
CA TYR A 67 16.30 -11.64 -16.03
C TYR A 67 16.17 -10.53 -17.06
N GLU A 68 17.15 -9.63 -17.08
CA GLU A 68 17.27 -8.41 -17.90
C GLU A 68 17.12 -8.65 -19.42
N LYS A 69 16.92 -9.91 -19.83
CA LYS A 69 16.76 -10.39 -21.22
C LYS A 69 15.58 -11.35 -21.43
N SER A 70 14.74 -11.60 -20.42
CA SER A 70 13.56 -12.45 -20.60
C SER A 70 12.41 -11.65 -21.21
N SER A 71 11.74 -12.21 -22.22
CA SER A 71 10.52 -11.58 -22.75
C SER A 71 9.44 -11.56 -21.66
N CYS A 72 8.53 -10.58 -21.69
CA CYS A 72 7.42 -10.54 -20.73
C CYS A 72 6.62 -11.86 -20.70
N LYS A 73 6.47 -12.53 -21.84
CA LYS A 73 5.80 -13.84 -21.91
C LYS A 73 6.54 -14.92 -21.11
N GLU A 74 7.86 -14.98 -21.24
CA GLU A 74 8.69 -15.91 -20.47
C GLU A 74 8.64 -15.57 -18.99
N TYR A 75 8.77 -14.29 -18.63
CA TYR A 75 8.69 -13.83 -17.25
C TYR A 75 7.37 -14.24 -16.58
N LEU A 76 6.23 -13.98 -17.23
CA LEU A 76 4.91 -14.34 -16.72
C LEU A 76 4.78 -15.85 -16.50
N THR A 77 5.31 -16.65 -17.43
CA THR A 77 5.26 -18.12 -17.37
C THR A 77 6.14 -18.66 -16.26
N GLN A 78 7.40 -18.23 -16.20
CA GLN A 78 8.38 -18.67 -15.19
C GLN A 78 8.00 -18.22 -13.78
N SER A 79 7.39 -17.03 -13.65
CA SER A 79 6.95 -16.50 -12.37
C SER A 79 5.58 -17.01 -11.94
N HIS A 80 4.92 -17.87 -12.75
CA HIS A 80 3.61 -18.46 -12.47
C HIS A 80 2.49 -17.43 -12.25
N TYR A 81 2.43 -16.38 -13.07
CA TYR A 81 1.31 -15.45 -13.05
C TYR A 81 0.04 -16.09 -13.62
N ILE A 82 -1.11 -15.78 -13.01
CA ILE A 82 -2.42 -16.13 -13.56
C ILE A 82 -2.70 -15.18 -14.73
N THR A 83 -2.68 -15.70 -15.96
CA THR A 83 -2.83 -14.88 -17.18
C THR A 83 -4.22 -14.97 -17.82
N VAL A 84 -5.11 -15.81 -17.28
CA VAL A 84 -6.53 -15.93 -17.70
C VAL A 84 -7.45 -15.89 -16.48
N PRO A 85 -8.67 -15.33 -16.57
CA PRO A 85 -9.62 -15.38 -15.47
C PRO A 85 -9.94 -16.83 -15.08
N LEU A 86 -9.95 -17.14 -13.78
CA LEU A 86 -10.17 -18.51 -13.28
C LEU A 86 -11.64 -18.90 -13.19
N SER A 87 -12.55 -17.92 -13.24
CA SER A 87 -13.98 -18.16 -13.27
C SER A 87 -14.73 -17.00 -13.94
N LYS A 88 -15.93 -17.30 -14.47
CA LYS A 88 -16.84 -16.27 -14.99
C LYS A 88 -17.24 -15.25 -13.92
N GLU A 89 -17.43 -15.71 -12.68
CA GLU A 89 -17.75 -14.84 -11.56
C GLU A 89 -16.68 -13.77 -11.32
N GLU A 90 -15.40 -14.16 -11.38
CA GLU A 90 -14.29 -13.22 -11.21
C GLU A 90 -14.13 -12.31 -12.42
N ALA A 91 -14.33 -12.83 -13.64
CA ALA A 91 -14.28 -12.03 -14.88
C ALA A 91 -15.36 -10.93 -14.91
N ASP A 92 -16.57 -11.24 -14.44
CA ASP A 92 -17.72 -10.33 -14.43
C ASP A 92 -17.68 -9.33 -13.26
N PHE A 93 -16.71 -9.45 -12.34
CA PHE A 93 -16.54 -8.56 -11.18
C PHE A 93 -15.10 -8.07 -11.04
N PRO A 94 -14.60 -7.23 -11.96
CA PRO A 94 -13.23 -6.73 -11.89
C PRO A 94 -12.99 -5.87 -10.65
N LEU A 95 -11.81 -6.01 -10.04
CA LEU A 95 -11.34 -5.20 -8.94
C LEU A 95 -10.27 -4.22 -9.41
N ALA A 96 -10.17 -3.10 -8.71
CA ALA A 96 -9.06 -2.17 -8.81
C ALA A 96 -8.19 -2.27 -7.56
N TYR A 97 -6.86 -2.20 -7.73
CA TYR A 97 -5.92 -2.13 -6.62
C TYR A 97 -5.15 -0.81 -6.66
N ILE A 98 -4.98 -0.21 -5.49
CA ILE A 98 -4.14 0.97 -5.26
C ILE A 98 -2.97 0.51 -4.40
N MET A 99 -1.76 0.51 -4.95
CA MET A 99 -0.58 -0.02 -4.28
C MET A 99 0.42 1.10 -4.00
N VAL A 100 0.50 1.56 -2.76
CA VAL A 100 1.44 2.62 -2.36
C VAL A 100 2.71 1.97 -1.80
N ILE A 101 3.83 2.14 -2.49
CA ILE A 101 5.11 1.47 -2.21
C ILE A 101 6.29 2.44 -2.20
N HIS A 102 7.34 2.12 -1.45
CA HIS A 102 8.53 2.98 -1.36
C HIS A 102 9.87 2.24 -1.26
N HIS A 103 9.87 0.92 -1.02
CA HIS A 103 11.08 0.09 -0.95
C HIS A 103 10.73 -1.42 -1.05
N ASN A 104 11.73 -2.30 -0.94
CA ASN A 104 11.62 -3.76 -0.89
C ASN A 104 10.91 -4.39 -2.11
N PHE A 105 11.56 -4.32 -3.28
CA PHE A 105 11.00 -4.79 -4.55
C PHE A 105 10.49 -6.23 -4.50
N ASP A 106 11.26 -7.16 -3.91
CA ASP A 106 10.86 -8.58 -3.83
C ASP A 106 9.55 -8.78 -3.06
N THR A 107 9.29 -7.97 -2.02
CA THR A 107 8.05 -8.05 -1.24
C THR A 107 6.87 -7.53 -2.07
N PHE A 108 7.06 -6.38 -2.74
CA PHE A 108 6.07 -5.84 -3.66
C PHE A 108 5.77 -6.81 -4.80
N ALA A 109 6.77 -7.36 -5.48
CA ALA A 109 6.58 -8.31 -6.57
C ALA A 109 5.84 -9.58 -6.12
N ARG A 110 6.09 -10.03 -4.89
CA ARG A 110 5.37 -11.16 -4.29
C ARG A 110 3.91 -10.82 -4.00
N LEU A 111 3.62 -9.65 -3.43
CA LEU A 111 2.26 -9.15 -3.21
C LEU A 111 1.53 -9.00 -4.54
N PHE A 112 2.13 -8.30 -5.50
CA PHE A 112 1.57 -8.05 -6.83
C PHE A 112 1.18 -9.36 -7.50
N ARG A 113 2.08 -10.36 -7.53
CA ARG A 113 1.76 -11.70 -8.05
C ARG A 113 0.60 -12.36 -7.32
N ALA A 114 0.53 -12.24 -5.99
CA ALA A 114 -0.52 -12.88 -5.19
C ALA A 114 -1.93 -12.32 -5.46
N VAL A 115 -2.03 -11.04 -5.81
CA VAL A 115 -3.32 -10.39 -6.10
C VAL A 115 -3.59 -10.23 -7.61
N TYR A 116 -2.60 -10.48 -8.46
CA TYR A 116 -2.71 -10.28 -9.90
C TYR A 116 -3.72 -11.24 -10.54
N THR A 117 -4.66 -10.67 -11.29
CA THR A 117 -5.52 -11.37 -12.25
C THR A 117 -5.73 -10.49 -13.47
N PRO A 118 -5.91 -11.07 -14.67
CA PRO A 118 -5.90 -10.31 -15.93
C PRO A 118 -7.13 -9.42 -16.14
N GLN A 119 -8.25 -9.70 -15.46
CA GLN A 119 -9.47 -8.88 -15.56
C GLN A 119 -9.45 -7.64 -14.65
N ASN A 120 -8.64 -7.65 -13.58
CA ASN A 120 -8.53 -6.55 -12.63
C ASN A 120 -7.69 -5.40 -13.21
N VAL A 121 -7.55 -4.30 -12.46
CA VAL A 121 -6.68 -3.17 -12.81
C VAL A 121 -5.85 -2.74 -11.60
N TYR A 122 -4.61 -2.32 -11.82
CA TYR A 122 -3.64 -2.03 -10.75
C TYR A 122 -2.98 -0.67 -10.98
N CYS A 123 -3.20 0.26 -10.06
CA CYS A 123 -2.44 1.50 -9.99
C CYS A 123 -1.37 1.38 -8.90
N VAL A 124 -0.12 1.61 -9.26
CA VAL A 124 1.02 1.55 -8.35
C VAL A 124 1.58 2.95 -8.16
N HIS A 125 1.49 3.47 -6.93
CA HIS A 125 2.16 4.71 -6.54
C HIS A 125 3.50 4.36 -5.92
N VAL A 126 4.57 4.84 -6.56
CA VAL A 126 5.94 4.75 -6.01
C VAL A 126 6.28 6.10 -5.37
N ASP A 127 6.66 6.08 -4.10
CA ASP A 127 7.07 7.29 -3.36
C ASP A 127 8.15 8.06 -4.14
N GLU A 128 7.98 9.37 -4.25
CA GLU A 128 8.92 10.24 -4.95
C GLU A 128 10.33 10.18 -4.34
N LYS A 129 10.44 9.86 -3.05
CA LYS A 129 11.71 9.71 -2.33
C LYS A 129 12.38 8.35 -2.52
N ALA A 130 11.72 7.40 -3.16
CA ALA A 130 12.33 6.09 -3.44
C ALA A 130 13.52 6.24 -4.41
N THR A 131 14.49 5.32 -4.30
CA THR A 131 15.68 5.36 -5.16
C THR A 131 15.30 5.13 -6.62
N THR A 132 16.13 5.64 -7.54
CA THR A 132 15.91 5.47 -8.98
C THR A 132 15.88 3.99 -9.36
N GLU A 133 16.77 3.17 -8.78
CA GLU A 133 16.82 1.73 -9.04
C GLU A 133 15.53 1.02 -8.65
N PHE A 134 14.90 1.44 -7.53
CA PHE A 134 13.62 0.88 -7.13
C PHE A 134 12.49 1.29 -8.08
N LYS A 135 12.45 2.55 -8.50
CA LYS A 135 11.46 3.06 -9.47
C LYS A 135 11.58 2.32 -10.80
N ASP A 136 12.80 2.21 -11.34
CA ASP A 136 13.09 1.53 -12.60
C ASP A 136 12.70 0.05 -12.53
N ALA A 137 12.99 -0.63 -11.41
CA ALA A 137 12.60 -2.04 -11.23
C ALA A 137 11.08 -2.23 -11.21
N VAL A 138 10.35 -1.33 -10.54
CA VAL A 138 8.87 -1.36 -10.53
C VAL A 138 8.32 -1.07 -11.92
N GLU A 139 8.82 -0.04 -12.61
CA GLU A 139 8.38 0.30 -13.97
C GLU A 139 8.61 -0.88 -14.92
N HIS A 140 9.80 -1.49 -14.86
CA HIS A 140 10.14 -2.65 -15.67
C HIS A 140 9.22 -3.84 -15.41
N LEU A 141 8.91 -4.13 -14.13
CA LEU A 141 7.94 -5.18 -13.79
C LEU A 141 6.57 -4.89 -14.42
N LEU A 142 6.05 -3.68 -14.21
CA LEU A 142 4.70 -3.31 -14.64
C LEU A 142 4.57 -3.25 -16.16
N SER A 143 5.66 -2.97 -16.89
CA SER A 143 5.66 -2.96 -18.36
C SER A 143 5.21 -4.28 -19.00
N CYS A 144 5.27 -5.39 -18.26
CA CYS A 144 4.80 -6.70 -18.71
C CYS A 144 3.29 -6.94 -18.53
N PHE A 145 2.56 -5.99 -17.93
CA PHE A 145 1.15 -6.15 -17.58
C PHE A 145 0.30 -5.02 -18.16
N PRO A 146 -0.60 -5.30 -19.13
CA PRO A 146 -1.37 -4.25 -19.80
C PRO A 146 -2.42 -3.58 -18.90
N ASN A 147 -2.76 -4.20 -17.77
CA ASN A 147 -3.74 -3.76 -16.79
C ASN A 147 -3.10 -3.24 -15.49
N ALA A 148 -1.79 -3.00 -15.49
CA ALA A 148 -1.08 -2.39 -14.36
C ALA A 148 -0.26 -1.19 -14.83
N PHE A 149 -0.23 -0.12 -14.03
CA PHE A 149 0.45 1.12 -14.41
C PHE A 149 0.94 1.90 -13.19
N LEU A 150 1.95 2.74 -13.41
CA LEU A 150 2.39 3.71 -12.41
C LEU A 150 1.40 4.87 -12.32
N ALA A 151 1.13 5.34 -11.10
CA ALA A 151 0.31 6.53 -10.89
C ALA A 151 0.86 7.73 -11.69
N SER A 152 -0.03 8.48 -12.33
CA SER A 152 0.32 9.64 -13.17
C SER A 152 0.95 10.78 -12.37
N LYS A 153 0.70 10.81 -11.06
CA LYS A 153 1.29 11.76 -10.12
C LYS A 153 1.81 11.05 -8.88
N THR A 154 3.10 11.21 -8.62
CA THR A 154 3.78 10.73 -7.42
C THR A 154 3.79 11.80 -6.31
N GLU A 155 3.99 11.38 -5.07
CA GLU A 155 4.03 12.25 -3.90
C GLU A 155 5.23 11.82 -3.02
N PRO A 156 5.91 12.76 -2.35
CA PRO A 156 6.96 12.45 -1.37
C PRO A 156 6.30 12.11 -0.03
N VAL A 157 5.90 10.85 0.16
CA VAL A 157 4.99 10.45 1.25
C VAL A 157 5.62 10.66 2.62
N VAL A 158 4.99 11.49 3.45
CA VAL A 158 5.38 11.76 4.84
C VAL A 158 4.45 11.02 5.79
N TYR A 159 5.02 10.29 6.75
CA TYR A 159 4.23 9.60 7.77
C TYR A 159 3.35 10.58 8.56
N GLY A 160 2.06 10.25 8.67
CA GLY A 160 1.05 11.08 9.32
C GLY A 160 0.68 12.34 8.54
N GLY A 161 1.18 12.49 7.31
CA GLY A 161 0.92 13.64 6.45
C GLY A 161 -0.17 13.39 5.41
N ILE A 162 -0.63 14.47 4.77
CA ILE A 162 -1.61 14.43 3.68
C ILE A 162 -1.11 13.69 2.45
N SER A 163 0.20 13.72 2.20
CA SER A 163 0.85 13.03 1.08
C SER A 163 0.52 11.53 1.02
N ARG A 164 0.29 10.87 2.17
CA ARG A 164 -0.16 9.47 2.23
C ARG A 164 -1.55 9.30 1.62
N LEU A 165 -2.51 10.14 2.00
CA LEU A 165 -3.87 10.12 1.43
C LEU A 165 -3.86 10.58 -0.04
N GLN A 166 -3.02 11.55 -0.38
CA GLN A 166 -2.90 12.07 -1.73
C GLN A 166 -2.37 11.01 -2.70
N ALA A 167 -1.46 10.14 -2.27
CA ALA A 167 -1.00 8.99 -3.06
C ALA A 167 -2.16 8.08 -3.48
N ASP A 168 -3.07 7.75 -2.55
CA ASP A 168 -4.26 6.95 -2.87
C ASP A 168 -5.19 7.70 -3.83
N LEU A 169 -5.44 8.99 -3.58
CA LEU A 169 -6.32 9.82 -4.42
C LEU A 169 -5.81 9.99 -5.85
N ASN A 170 -4.49 10.09 -6.05
CA ASN A 170 -3.89 10.12 -7.38
C ASN A 170 -4.20 8.81 -8.13
N CYS A 171 -4.04 7.66 -7.47
CA CYS A 171 -4.42 6.39 -8.08
C CYS A 171 -5.93 6.26 -8.31
N ILE A 172 -6.79 6.74 -7.40
CA ILE A 172 -8.25 6.74 -7.62
C ILE A 172 -8.60 7.54 -8.88
N LYS A 173 -7.94 8.68 -9.11
CA LYS A 173 -8.14 9.51 -10.30
C LYS A 173 -7.76 8.76 -11.58
N ASP A 174 -6.62 8.09 -11.61
CA ASP A 174 -6.19 7.33 -12.79
C ASP A 174 -7.08 6.10 -13.03
N LEU A 175 -7.45 5.40 -11.96
CA LEU A 175 -8.37 4.25 -12.01
C LEU A 175 -9.76 4.66 -12.49
N ALA A 176 -10.24 5.86 -12.14
CA ALA A 176 -11.51 6.37 -12.64
C ALA A 176 -11.51 6.58 -14.16
N ALA A 177 -10.35 6.91 -14.74
CA ALA A 177 -10.14 7.05 -16.18
C ALA A 177 -9.87 5.71 -16.91
N SER A 178 -9.65 4.62 -16.17
CA SER A 178 -9.43 3.30 -16.76
C SER A 178 -10.65 2.81 -17.53
N ALA A 179 -10.41 2.15 -18.67
CA ALA A 179 -11.44 1.48 -19.45
C ALA A 179 -11.98 0.20 -18.77
N VAL A 180 -11.27 -0.34 -17.78
CA VAL A 180 -11.71 -1.52 -17.03
C VAL A 180 -12.93 -1.15 -16.16
N PRO A 181 -14.08 -1.83 -16.30
CA PRO A 181 -15.30 -1.51 -15.57
C PRO A 181 -15.29 -2.11 -14.15
N TRP A 182 -14.24 -1.79 -13.39
CA TRP A 182 -14.03 -2.29 -12.03
C TRP A 182 -15.15 -1.90 -11.07
N LYS A 183 -15.35 -2.71 -10.03
CA LYS A 183 -16.48 -2.59 -9.09
C LYS A 183 -16.07 -1.98 -7.76
N TYR A 184 -14.90 -2.40 -7.26
CA TYR A 184 -14.31 -1.90 -6.03
C TYR A 184 -12.82 -1.63 -6.21
N ALA A 185 -12.35 -0.54 -5.59
CA ALA A 185 -10.94 -0.26 -5.38
C ALA A 185 -10.53 -0.69 -3.97
N ILE A 186 -9.42 -1.42 -3.85
CA ILE A 186 -8.82 -1.86 -2.58
C ILE A 186 -7.43 -1.24 -2.51
N ASN A 187 -7.12 -0.51 -1.44
CA ASN A 187 -5.77 -0.01 -1.25
C ASN A 187 -4.92 -0.95 -0.40
N THR A 188 -3.63 -1.00 -0.71
CA THR A 188 -2.61 -1.80 -0.02
C THR A 188 -1.32 -1.00 0.08
N CYS A 189 -0.49 -1.29 1.08
CA CYS A 189 0.90 -0.88 1.11
C CYS A 189 1.83 -2.04 0.70
N GLY A 190 3.11 -1.74 0.46
CA GLY A 190 4.11 -2.74 0.03
C GLY A 190 4.42 -3.87 1.02
N GLN A 191 3.81 -3.86 2.22
CA GLN A 191 3.99 -4.89 3.25
C GLN A 191 2.71 -5.72 3.50
N ASP A 192 1.60 -5.40 2.83
CA ASP A 192 0.37 -6.17 2.94
C ASP A 192 0.51 -7.53 2.22
N PHE A 193 -0.34 -8.49 2.59
CA PHE A 193 -0.44 -9.76 1.88
C PHE A 193 -1.86 -10.33 1.96
N PRO A 194 -2.43 -10.85 0.84
CA PRO A 194 -3.79 -11.36 0.85
C PRO A 194 -3.93 -12.65 1.67
N LEU A 195 -4.97 -12.72 2.50
CA LEU A 195 -5.36 -13.92 3.27
C LEU A 195 -6.53 -14.69 2.62
N LYS A 196 -6.97 -14.22 1.45
CA LYS A 196 -8.13 -14.68 0.71
C LYS A 196 -7.78 -14.71 -0.76
N THR A 197 -8.31 -15.68 -1.49
CA THR A 197 -8.21 -15.75 -2.94
C THR A 197 -9.01 -14.63 -3.60
N ASN A 198 -8.71 -14.32 -4.86
CA ASN A 198 -9.48 -13.33 -5.62
C ASN A 198 -10.98 -13.68 -5.66
N ARG A 199 -11.34 -14.96 -5.85
CA ARG A 199 -12.73 -15.42 -5.79
C ARG A 199 -13.41 -15.12 -4.45
N GLU A 200 -12.75 -15.41 -3.33
CA GLU A 200 -13.30 -15.12 -2.00
C GLU A 200 -13.50 -13.61 -1.78
N ILE A 201 -12.55 -12.78 -2.22
CA ILE A 201 -12.64 -11.32 -2.16
C ILE A 201 -13.84 -10.84 -3.00
N VAL A 202 -13.95 -11.31 -4.24
CA VAL A 202 -15.08 -11.00 -5.14
C VAL A 202 -16.41 -11.36 -4.48
N GLN A 203 -16.54 -12.57 -3.94
CA GLN A 203 -17.77 -13.04 -3.29
C GLN A 203 -18.14 -12.18 -2.09
N TYR A 204 -17.16 -11.81 -1.25
CA TYR A 204 -17.38 -10.94 -0.11
C TYR A 204 -17.85 -9.53 -0.53
N LEU A 205 -17.16 -8.91 -1.50
CA LEU A 205 -17.48 -7.56 -1.98
C LEU A 205 -18.81 -7.49 -2.73
N LYS A 206 -19.18 -8.55 -3.46
CA LYS A 206 -20.53 -8.70 -4.05
C LYS A 206 -21.62 -8.64 -2.97
N GLY A 207 -21.38 -9.28 -1.83
CA GLY A 207 -22.28 -9.28 -0.68
C GLY A 207 -22.56 -7.89 -0.09
N LEU A 208 -21.64 -6.93 -0.29
CA LEU A 208 -21.78 -5.56 0.22
C LEU A 208 -22.77 -4.70 -0.57
N LYS A 209 -23.17 -5.13 -1.77
CA LYS A 209 -24.20 -4.45 -2.60
C LYS A 209 -23.94 -2.94 -2.77
N GLY A 210 -22.71 -2.57 -3.11
CA GLY A 210 -22.27 -1.19 -3.32
C GLY A 210 -21.89 -0.42 -2.04
N LYS A 211 -21.93 -1.06 -0.86
CA LYS A 211 -21.44 -0.45 0.38
C LYS A 211 -19.92 -0.54 0.49
N ASN A 212 -19.31 0.49 1.04
CA ASN A 212 -17.87 0.58 1.25
C ASN A 212 -17.44 -0.07 2.57
N ILE A 213 -16.17 -0.47 2.66
CA ILE A 213 -15.51 -0.88 3.90
C ILE A 213 -14.61 0.25 4.37
N THR A 214 -15.07 0.98 5.38
CA THR A 214 -14.28 1.96 6.13
C THR A 214 -14.66 1.85 7.61
N PRO A 215 -13.96 1.04 8.42
CA PRO A 215 -14.29 0.96 9.83
C PRO A 215 -14.09 2.34 10.47
N GLY A 216 -14.98 2.74 11.37
CA GLY A 216 -14.71 3.93 12.17
C GLY A 216 -15.62 4.16 13.36
N VAL A 217 -15.15 5.09 14.18
CA VAL A 217 -15.69 5.46 15.48
C VAL A 217 -15.66 6.99 15.62
N LEU A 218 -16.38 7.52 16.61
CA LEU A 218 -16.20 8.91 17.00
C LEU A 218 -14.75 9.16 17.46
N PRO A 219 -14.23 10.41 17.35
CA PRO A 219 -12.83 10.70 17.65
C PRO A 219 -12.47 10.27 19.07
N PRO A 220 -11.53 9.32 19.25
CA PRO A 220 -11.03 8.98 20.57
C PRO A 220 -10.26 10.17 21.15
N ALA A 221 -10.15 10.26 22.48
CA ALA A 221 -9.54 11.40 23.16
C ALA A 221 -8.14 11.77 22.64
N HIS A 222 -7.32 10.77 22.31
CA HIS A 222 -5.97 10.97 21.78
C HIS A 222 -5.94 11.52 20.34
N ALA A 223 -7.01 11.32 19.56
CA ALA A 223 -7.09 11.75 18.16
C ALA A 223 -7.67 13.17 18.00
N ILE A 224 -8.33 13.71 19.03
CA ILE A 224 -8.93 15.07 18.99
C ILE A 224 -7.89 16.12 18.56
N GLY A 225 -6.65 16.01 19.06
CA GLY A 225 -5.57 16.93 18.72
C GLY A 225 -5.20 16.94 17.23
N ARG A 226 -5.42 15.82 16.52
CA ARG A 226 -5.04 15.63 15.11
C ARG A 226 -5.84 16.50 14.14
N THR A 227 -7.07 16.81 14.50
CA THR A 227 -8.01 17.63 13.71
C THR A 227 -8.33 18.98 14.35
N ARG A 228 -7.96 19.19 15.62
CA ARG A 228 -8.10 20.47 16.32
C ARG A 228 -7.05 21.50 15.90
N TYR A 229 -5.83 21.05 15.61
CA TYR A 229 -4.69 21.93 15.29
C TYR A 229 -4.24 21.76 13.85
N VAL A 230 -3.68 22.84 13.29
CA VAL A 230 -3.03 22.83 11.99
C VAL A 230 -1.70 22.07 12.11
N HIS A 231 -1.48 21.16 11.18
CA HIS A 231 -0.27 20.35 11.03
C HIS A 231 0.40 20.66 9.70
N ARG A 232 1.73 20.62 9.66
CA ARG A 232 2.52 20.90 8.44
C ARG A 232 3.51 19.78 8.20
N GLU A 233 3.54 19.27 6.98
CA GLU A 233 4.60 18.38 6.52
C GLU A 233 5.91 19.16 6.40
N HIS A 234 6.99 18.55 6.86
CA HIS A 234 8.35 19.01 6.65
C HIS A 234 9.11 17.92 5.89
N LEU A 235 9.61 18.29 4.71
CA LEU A 235 10.44 17.41 3.88
C LEU A 235 11.91 17.71 4.18
N GLY A 236 12.56 16.76 4.86
CA GLY A 236 14.00 16.77 5.07
C GLY A 236 14.70 15.74 4.18
N LYS A 237 15.98 15.96 3.92
CA LYS A 237 16.83 15.02 3.15
C LYS A 237 16.99 13.67 3.84
N GLU A 238 17.09 13.68 5.17
CA GLU A 238 17.28 12.47 5.98
C GLU A 238 15.96 12.01 6.64
N LEU A 239 15.17 12.96 7.15
CA LEU A 239 13.92 12.68 7.83
C LEU A 239 12.82 13.64 7.38
N SER A 240 11.69 13.07 6.98
CA SER A 240 10.44 13.82 6.77
C SER A 240 9.49 13.54 7.93
N TYR A 241 8.79 14.57 8.40
CA TYR A 241 7.88 14.45 9.55
C TYR A 241 6.78 15.50 9.50
N VAL A 242 5.76 15.33 10.34
CA VAL A 242 4.65 16.29 10.49
C VAL A 242 4.78 17.02 11.81
N ILE A 243 4.65 18.35 11.75
CA ILE A 243 4.73 19.23 12.92
C ILE A 243 3.34 19.77 13.24
N ARG A 244 2.89 19.59 14.49
CA ARG A 244 1.72 20.29 15.02
C ARG A 244 2.08 21.74 15.32
N THR A 245 1.30 22.67 14.78
CA THR A 245 1.42 24.11 15.10
C THR A 245 0.51 24.49 16.27
N THR A 246 0.61 25.73 16.75
CA THR A 246 -0.31 26.27 17.77
C THR A 246 -1.63 26.78 17.18
N ALA A 247 -1.74 26.87 15.85
CA ALA A 247 -2.93 27.37 15.19
C ALA A 247 -4.08 26.36 15.27
N LEU A 248 -5.26 26.84 15.66
CA LEU A 248 -6.49 26.07 15.66
C LEU A 248 -7.06 25.97 14.24
N LYS A 249 -7.64 24.83 13.91
CA LYS A 249 -8.38 24.66 12.67
C LYS A 249 -9.79 25.27 12.78
N PRO A 250 -10.35 25.79 11.67
CA PRO A 250 -11.77 26.09 11.61
C PRO A 250 -12.59 24.80 11.79
N PRO A 251 -13.88 24.92 12.18
CA PRO A 251 -14.76 23.75 12.23
C PRO A 251 -14.81 23.04 10.87
N PRO A 252 -15.09 21.72 10.84
CA PRO A 252 -15.27 20.98 9.60
C PRO A 252 -16.29 21.65 8.67
N PRO A 253 -16.06 21.63 7.35
CA PRO A 253 -17.01 22.20 6.39
C PRO A 253 -18.36 21.47 6.48
N HIS A 254 -19.44 22.13 6.05
CA HIS A 254 -20.79 21.56 5.99
C HIS A 254 -21.31 21.03 7.34
N ASN A 255 -20.78 21.53 8.46
CA ASN A 255 -21.11 21.08 9.82
C ASN A 255 -20.95 19.55 10.00
N LEU A 256 -19.94 18.98 9.33
CA LEU A 256 -19.69 17.54 9.35
C LEU A 256 -19.17 17.08 10.71
N THR A 257 -19.64 15.90 11.14
CA THR A 257 -19.03 15.17 12.26
C THR A 257 -17.84 14.37 11.72
N ILE A 258 -16.65 14.59 12.29
CA ILE A 258 -15.45 13.84 11.91
C ILE A 258 -15.45 12.49 12.61
N TYR A 259 -15.21 11.43 11.84
CA TYR A 259 -15.01 10.07 12.34
C TYR A 259 -13.56 9.63 12.12
N PHE A 260 -13.07 8.73 12.96
CA PHE A 260 -11.74 8.13 12.82
C PHE A 260 -11.84 6.64 12.53
N GLY A 261 -10.93 6.13 11.73
CA GLY A 261 -10.96 4.81 11.13
C GLY A 261 -9.59 4.36 10.64
N SER A 262 -9.58 3.51 9.63
CA SER A 262 -8.35 3.00 9.01
C SER A 262 -8.03 3.73 7.71
N ALA A 263 -6.73 3.86 7.42
CA ALA A 263 -6.24 4.22 6.10
C ALA A 263 -6.58 3.17 5.04
N TYR A 264 -6.84 1.92 5.44
CA TYR A 264 -7.09 0.78 4.54
C TYR A 264 -8.59 0.57 4.32
N VAL A 265 -8.99 0.52 3.06
CA VAL A 265 -10.38 0.64 2.63
C VAL A 265 -10.68 -0.23 1.43
N ALA A 266 -11.97 -0.58 1.27
CA ALA A 266 -12.52 -1.09 0.02
C ALA A 266 -13.66 -0.18 -0.42
N LEU A 267 -13.49 0.48 -1.56
CA LEU A 267 -14.35 1.57 -2.03
C LEU A 267 -15.07 1.16 -3.30
N SER A 268 -16.39 1.33 -3.37
CA SER A 268 -17.13 1.13 -4.61
C SER A 268 -16.69 2.16 -5.67
N ARG A 269 -16.86 1.84 -6.96
CA ARG A 269 -16.54 2.79 -8.04
C ARG A 269 -17.36 4.09 -7.96
N GLU A 270 -18.61 3.98 -7.53
CA GLU A 270 -19.49 5.13 -7.30
C GLU A 270 -18.95 6.01 -6.17
N PHE A 271 -18.47 5.41 -5.08
CA PHE A 271 -17.87 6.16 -3.98
C PHE A 271 -16.52 6.79 -4.38
N ALA A 272 -15.69 6.08 -5.13
CA ALA A 272 -14.46 6.63 -5.70
C ALA A 272 -14.72 7.84 -6.61
N THR A 273 -15.79 7.79 -7.41
CA THR A 273 -16.23 8.94 -8.22
C THR A 273 -16.72 10.09 -7.34
N PHE A 274 -17.50 9.76 -6.32
CA PHE A 274 -18.03 10.71 -5.36
C PHE A 274 -16.93 11.49 -4.63
N VAL A 275 -15.89 10.83 -4.12
CA VAL A 275 -14.79 11.53 -3.41
C VAL A 275 -14.00 12.49 -4.30
N LEU A 276 -14.01 12.29 -5.63
CA LEU A 276 -13.34 13.15 -6.58
C LEU A 276 -14.20 14.36 -7.02
N GLN A 277 -15.53 14.25 -6.96
CA GLN A 277 -16.43 15.18 -7.64
C GLN A 277 -17.43 15.88 -6.72
N ASP A 278 -17.86 15.26 -5.63
CA ASP A 278 -18.85 15.87 -4.73
C ASP A 278 -18.21 17.06 -3.98
N PRO A 279 -18.80 18.27 -4.04
CA PRO A 279 -18.24 19.44 -3.39
C PRO A 279 -17.96 19.24 -1.90
N ARG A 280 -18.77 18.46 -1.19
CA ARG A 280 -18.58 18.22 0.25
C ARG A 280 -17.36 17.35 0.51
N ALA A 281 -17.12 16.35 -0.34
CA ALA A 281 -15.93 15.51 -0.25
C ALA A 281 -14.67 16.31 -0.60
N VAL A 282 -14.74 17.15 -1.63
CA VAL A 282 -13.64 18.05 -2.04
C VAL A 282 -13.32 19.07 -0.94
N ASP A 283 -14.35 19.67 -0.32
CA ASP A 283 -14.17 20.62 0.78
C ASP A 283 -13.59 19.93 2.03
N LEU A 284 -14.06 18.71 2.34
CA LEU A 284 -13.51 17.90 3.42
C LEU A 284 -12.04 17.54 3.17
N LEU A 285 -11.68 17.18 1.93
CA LEU A 285 -10.30 16.92 1.55
C LEU A 285 -9.44 18.18 1.75
N HIS A 286 -9.91 19.33 1.27
CA HIS A 286 -9.22 20.61 1.46
C HIS A 286 -9.03 20.94 2.94
N TRP A 287 -10.06 20.77 3.75
CA TRP A 287 -9.97 20.95 5.19
C TRP A 287 -9.02 19.94 5.85
N SER A 288 -8.87 18.73 5.30
CA SER A 288 -8.01 17.69 5.86
C SER A 288 -6.52 17.85 5.52
N LYS A 289 -6.15 18.71 4.56
CA LYS A 289 -4.75 18.82 4.07
C LYS A 289 -3.72 19.16 5.15
N ASP A 290 -4.12 19.89 6.17
CA ASP A 290 -3.27 20.35 7.27
C ASP A 290 -3.73 19.75 8.62
N THR A 291 -4.19 18.51 8.58
CA THR A 291 -4.45 17.68 9.77
C THR A 291 -3.38 16.59 9.90
N PHE A 292 -3.36 15.91 11.06
CA PHE A 292 -2.47 14.76 11.26
C PHE A 292 -3.19 13.45 10.91
N SER A 293 -2.56 12.63 10.06
CA SER A 293 -3.06 11.34 9.55
C SER A 293 -4.45 11.45 8.90
N PRO A 294 -4.63 12.30 7.86
CA PRO A 294 -5.93 12.50 7.25
C PRO A 294 -6.52 11.26 6.58
N ASP A 295 -5.69 10.31 6.18
CA ASP A 295 -6.08 8.98 5.72
C ASP A 295 -6.91 8.20 6.76
N GLU A 296 -6.73 8.47 8.06
CA GLU A 296 -7.50 7.81 9.12
C GLU A 296 -8.85 8.48 9.42
N HIS A 297 -9.19 9.63 8.85
CA HIS A 297 -10.54 10.22 9.04
C HIS A 297 -11.26 10.58 7.75
N PHE A 298 -10.54 10.87 6.67
CA PHE A 298 -11.13 11.32 5.41
C PHE A 298 -12.08 10.27 4.83
N TRP A 299 -11.63 9.02 4.71
CA TRP A 299 -12.43 7.95 4.11
C TRP A 299 -13.73 7.68 4.86
N VAL A 300 -13.63 7.48 6.17
CA VAL A 300 -14.79 7.13 6.99
C VAL A 300 -15.75 8.31 7.17
N THR A 301 -15.23 9.53 7.28
CA THR A 301 -16.07 10.73 7.32
C THR A 301 -16.78 10.92 5.99
N SER A 302 -16.12 10.64 4.87
CA SER A 302 -16.70 10.77 3.51
C SER A 302 -17.92 9.88 3.29
N ILE A 303 -17.97 8.70 3.92
CA ILE A 303 -19.13 7.79 3.83
C ILE A 303 -20.33 8.27 4.62
N GLY A 304 -20.11 8.94 5.75
CA GLY A 304 -21.16 9.42 6.64
C GLY A 304 -22.23 10.25 5.93
N PHE A 305 -21.90 10.88 4.80
CA PHE A 305 -22.83 11.70 4.02
C PHE A 305 -23.19 11.15 2.63
N GLN A 306 -22.54 10.10 2.12
CA GLN A 306 -23.05 9.34 0.96
C GLN A 306 -24.37 8.63 1.33
N VAL A 307 -24.46 8.10 2.56
CA VAL A 307 -25.66 7.42 3.08
C VAL A 307 -26.87 8.38 3.14
N SER A 308 -26.63 9.67 3.44
CA SER A 308 -27.68 10.70 3.46
C SER A 308 -28.25 11.05 2.06
N LEU A 309 -27.59 10.62 0.97
CA LEU A 309 -28.07 10.82 -0.41
C LEU A 309 -28.83 9.63 -0.99
N ALA A 310 -28.78 8.47 -0.34
CA ALA A 310 -29.34 7.23 -0.88
C ALA A 310 -30.87 7.22 -1.15
N PRO A 311 -31.71 8.14 -0.62
CA PRO A 311 -33.13 8.19 -1.00
C PRO A 311 -33.54 9.38 -1.88
N CYS A 312 -32.65 9.98 -2.71
CA CYS A 312 -33.08 11.03 -3.66
C CYS A 312 -32.99 10.69 -5.15
N LEU A 313 -32.24 9.65 -5.55
CA LEU A 313 -32.05 9.32 -6.98
C LEU A 313 -32.95 8.18 -7.51
N THR A 314 -33.82 7.60 -6.67
CA THR A 314 -34.77 6.53 -7.06
C THR A 314 -36.25 6.99 -7.15
N ARG A 315 -36.54 8.29 -7.08
CA ARG A 315 -37.92 8.84 -7.18
C ARG A 315 -38.16 9.77 -8.39
N ARG A 316 -37.53 9.50 -9.53
CA ARG A 316 -37.97 10.05 -10.82
C ARG A 316 -38.08 8.94 -11.87
N GLY A 317 -39.23 8.28 -11.86
CA GLY A 317 -39.63 7.33 -12.89
C GLY A 317 -40.90 6.59 -12.47
N LEU A 318 -41.93 6.67 -13.30
CA LEU A 318 -43.28 6.07 -13.18
C LEU A 318 -44.31 6.84 -12.33
N VAL A 319 -44.82 7.93 -12.92
CA VAL A 319 -46.26 8.20 -12.87
C VAL A 319 -46.84 7.61 -14.16
N THR A 320 -47.43 6.41 -14.07
CA THR A 320 -48.40 5.93 -15.06
C THR A 320 -49.76 6.48 -14.66
N SER A 321 -50.30 7.37 -15.48
CA SER A 321 -51.71 7.75 -15.47
C SER A 321 -52.55 6.58 -15.97
N GLY A 322 -53.49 6.14 -15.15
CA GLY A 322 -54.54 5.19 -15.51
C GLY A 322 -55.82 5.57 -14.79
N LEU A 323 -56.66 6.36 -15.46
CA LEU A 323 -58.12 6.33 -15.43
C LEU A 323 -58.60 6.67 -16.84
#